data_AF-A0AAV8AIX9-F1
#
_entry.id   AF-A0AAV8AIX9-F1
#
_cell.length_a   1.000
_cell.length_b   1.000
_cell.length_c   1.000
_cell.angle_alpha   90.00
_cell.angle_beta   90.00
_cell.angle_gamma   90.00
#
_symmetry.space_group_name_H-M   'P 1'
#
loop_
_entity.id
_entity.type
_entity.pdbx_description
1 polymer ?
#
loop_
_entity_poly.entity_id
_entity_poly.type
_entity_poly.pdbx_seq_one_letter_code
_entity_poly.pdbx_strand_id
1 'polypeptide(L)'
;MSLASVIRKNDLQSLNQFFLLACKHSSLPIVELLLNKNVDIKTRDPYQNNCLHIACKFRCDPSVVDFLITKGAEVNCTNNNTCLHEAVTYETPIEMIGLLLHHGANPTTINNDGKTSIELTSDPKIKSLFQRFLRLTFDMIRLYNRQECTDFTLNGLKVHRIILEARLKRENIEKIETYFSNKSQKKTNEFLKWVYSSSSNSLELVKQMFEEMNFDNITFFNKNGRNNLINDLKQLYKDDSSKDFSIDVNNETIKCHRMILQARSDLYRGMFINVGNFGDKVKDYSNRSPQTIKALIRYFYLDEFDKSELSNQVLDELLYAKDYYQISSDLPIPELEELRKKIESKEDDEESDGENEVDDGGGGDEEKDDEEKKEQDSLNDN
;
A
#
# COMPACT_ATOMS: atom_id res chain seq x y z
N MET A 1 9.22 -39.23 -16.10
CA MET A 1 9.67 -39.66 -14.75
C MET A 1 8.61 -39.24 -13.74
N SER A 2 8.23 -40.05 -12.75
CA SER A 2 7.19 -39.67 -11.77
C SER A 2 7.76 -38.84 -10.62
N LEU A 3 7.01 -37.87 -10.07
CA LEU A 3 7.42 -37.10 -8.90
C LEU A 3 7.78 -38.02 -7.72
N ALA A 4 7.00 -39.08 -7.50
CA ALA A 4 7.26 -40.09 -6.47
C ALA A 4 8.59 -40.85 -6.67
N SER A 5 9.01 -41.08 -7.91
CA SER A 5 10.33 -41.69 -8.19
C SER A 5 11.48 -40.72 -7.98
N VAL A 6 11.29 -39.43 -8.24
CA VAL A 6 12.31 -38.40 -8.06
C VAL A 6 12.51 -38.09 -6.57
N ILE A 7 11.42 -37.93 -5.82
CA ILE A 7 11.47 -37.73 -4.36
C ILE A 7 12.20 -38.91 -3.69
N ARG A 8 11.91 -40.15 -4.08
CA ARG A 8 12.58 -41.34 -3.53
C ARG A 8 14.08 -41.39 -3.82
N LYS A 9 14.50 -40.89 -4.98
CA LYS A 9 15.92 -40.87 -5.39
C LYS A 9 16.68 -39.64 -4.89
N ASN A 10 15.97 -38.66 -4.33
CA ASN A 10 16.51 -37.37 -3.88
C ASN A 10 17.37 -36.67 -4.95
N ASP A 11 16.98 -36.79 -6.22
CA ASP A 11 17.67 -36.12 -7.33
C ASP A 11 17.31 -34.64 -7.33
N LEU A 12 18.20 -33.82 -6.77
CA LEU A 12 18.00 -32.39 -6.59
C LEU A 12 17.75 -31.64 -7.91
N GLN A 13 18.38 -32.04 -9.02
CA GLN A 13 18.18 -31.38 -10.31
C GLN A 13 16.77 -31.61 -10.82
N SER A 14 16.29 -32.85 -10.75
CA SER A 14 14.91 -33.16 -11.09
C SER A 14 13.93 -32.48 -10.13
N LEU A 15 14.19 -32.50 -8.82
CA LEU A 15 13.34 -31.84 -7.81
C LEU A 15 13.19 -30.33 -8.07
N ASN A 16 14.29 -29.66 -8.42
CA ASN A 16 14.33 -28.25 -8.83
C ASN A 16 13.42 -27.99 -10.04
N GLN A 17 13.47 -28.85 -11.06
CA GLN A 17 12.59 -28.76 -12.22
C GLN A 17 11.10 -29.01 -11.84
N PHE A 18 10.84 -30.01 -10.99
CA PHE A 18 9.50 -30.30 -10.48
C PHE A 18 8.93 -29.14 -9.66
N PHE A 19 9.77 -28.42 -8.90
CA PHE A 19 9.37 -27.26 -8.13
C PHE A 19 8.91 -26.10 -9.02
N LEU A 20 9.70 -25.76 -10.06
CA LEU A 20 9.28 -24.73 -11.01
C LEU A 20 8.02 -25.14 -11.79
N LEU A 21 7.86 -26.43 -12.09
CA LEU A 21 6.63 -26.96 -12.70
C LEU A 21 5.43 -26.85 -11.74
N ALA A 22 5.62 -27.13 -10.46
CA ALA A 22 4.57 -26.98 -9.44
C ALA A 22 4.14 -25.52 -9.29
N CYS A 23 5.10 -24.58 -9.32
CA CYS A 23 4.82 -23.14 -9.35
C CYS A 23 3.97 -22.78 -10.57
N LYS A 24 4.37 -23.22 -11.77
CA LYS A 24 3.63 -23.00 -13.03
C LYS A 24 2.16 -23.46 -12.96
N HIS A 25 1.87 -24.54 -12.23
CA HIS A 25 0.53 -25.09 -12.10
C HIS A 25 -0.24 -24.59 -10.87
N SER A 26 0.28 -23.60 -10.14
CA SER A 26 -0.35 -23.06 -8.91
C SER A 26 -0.68 -24.12 -7.85
N SER A 27 0.08 -25.22 -7.80
CA SER A 27 -0.21 -26.30 -6.86
C SER A 27 0.47 -26.04 -5.52
N LEU A 28 -0.17 -25.23 -4.66
CA LEU A 28 0.36 -24.88 -3.34
C LEU A 28 0.79 -26.12 -2.50
N PRO A 29 0.02 -27.23 -2.43
CA PRO A 29 0.43 -28.41 -1.67
C PRO A 29 1.72 -29.06 -2.20
N ILE A 30 1.92 -29.06 -3.53
CA ILE A 30 3.13 -29.64 -4.13
C ILE A 30 4.31 -28.69 -3.94
N VAL A 31 4.10 -27.37 -4.09
CA VAL A 31 5.12 -26.35 -3.81
C VAL A 31 5.61 -26.46 -2.37
N GLU A 32 4.70 -26.56 -1.40
CA GLU A 32 5.01 -26.73 0.02
C GLU A 32 5.76 -28.05 0.27
N LEU A 33 5.28 -29.17 -0.27
CA LEU A 33 5.93 -30.47 -0.15
C LEU A 33 7.39 -30.43 -0.66
N LEU A 34 7.63 -29.79 -1.80
CA LEU A 34 8.95 -29.71 -2.42
C LEU A 34 9.90 -28.81 -1.64
N LEU A 35 9.44 -27.66 -1.16
CA LEU A 35 10.25 -26.79 -0.29
C LEU A 35 10.61 -27.49 1.03
N ASN A 36 9.71 -28.30 1.59
CA ASN A 36 9.99 -29.13 2.77
C ASN A 36 10.99 -30.28 2.49
N LYS A 37 11.32 -30.55 1.23
CA LYS A 37 12.38 -31.48 0.81
C LYS A 37 13.71 -30.80 0.51
N ASN A 38 13.94 -29.60 1.06
CA ASN A 38 15.16 -28.81 0.88
C ASN A 38 15.44 -28.44 -0.59
N VAL A 39 14.39 -28.31 -1.41
CA VAL A 39 14.52 -27.66 -2.72
C VAL A 39 14.92 -26.21 -2.50
N ASP A 40 15.91 -25.76 -3.26
CA ASP A 40 16.35 -24.37 -3.22
C ASP A 40 15.32 -23.48 -3.92
N ILE A 41 14.68 -22.59 -3.17
CA ILE A 41 13.72 -21.61 -3.70
C ILE A 41 14.34 -20.65 -4.72
N LYS A 42 15.67 -20.50 -4.70
CA LYS A 42 16.45 -19.67 -5.63
C LYS A 42 16.74 -20.37 -6.95
N THR A 43 16.28 -21.61 -7.12
CA THR A 43 16.37 -22.35 -8.38
C THR A 43 15.88 -21.51 -9.55
N ARG A 44 16.61 -21.60 -10.67
CA ARG A 44 16.23 -20.97 -11.94
C ARG A 44 16.06 -22.00 -13.05
N ASP A 45 15.17 -21.72 -13.98
CA ASP A 45 15.05 -22.49 -15.23
C ASP A 45 16.17 -22.10 -16.24
N PRO A 46 16.29 -22.79 -17.39
CA PRO A 46 17.28 -22.44 -18.42
C PRO A 46 17.17 -21.03 -19.01
N TYR A 47 16.03 -20.34 -18.80
CA TYR A 47 15.82 -18.95 -19.20
C TYR A 47 16.07 -17.98 -18.05
N GLN A 48 16.72 -18.44 -16.98
CA GLN A 48 17.01 -17.67 -15.76
C GLN A 48 15.76 -17.22 -14.99
N ASN A 49 14.58 -17.81 -15.25
CA ASN A 49 13.36 -17.55 -14.49
C ASN A 49 13.47 -18.16 -13.10
N ASN A 50 13.25 -17.37 -12.06
CA ASN A 50 12.94 -17.90 -10.73
C ASN A 50 11.45 -18.26 -10.61
N CYS A 51 11.05 -18.82 -9.47
CA CYS A 51 9.66 -19.21 -9.21
C CYS A 51 8.63 -18.07 -9.37
N LEU A 52 9.01 -16.80 -9.11
CA LEU A 52 8.13 -15.64 -9.26
C LEU A 52 7.95 -15.21 -10.72
N HIS A 53 9.00 -15.28 -11.55
CA HIS A 53 8.87 -15.08 -13.00
C HIS A 53 7.91 -16.11 -13.59
N ILE A 54 8.06 -17.38 -13.20
CA ILE A 54 7.16 -18.47 -13.62
C ILE A 54 5.73 -18.17 -13.16
N ALA A 55 5.54 -17.82 -11.88
CA ALA A 55 4.21 -17.57 -11.34
C ALA A 55 3.50 -16.41 -12.07
N CYS A 56 4.20 -15.31 -12.36
CA CYS A 56 3.66 -14.18 -13.12
C CYS A 56 3.35 -14.56 -14.56
N LYS A 57 4.29 -15.22 -15.25
CA LYS A 57 4.14 -15.68 -16.64
C LYS A 57 2.92 -16.59 -16.84
N PHE A 58 2.62 -17.43 -15.86
CA PHE A 58 1.50 -18.37 -15.92
C PHE A 58 0.28 -17.90 -15.13
N ARG A 59 0.22 -16.62 -14.72
CA ARG A 59 -0.92 -16.01 -14.01
C ARG A 59 -1.38 -16.86 -12.81
N CYS A 60 -0.43 -17.31 -12.03
CA CYS A 60 -0.69 -18.18 -10.89
C CYS A 60 -1.50 -17.47 -9.81
N ASP A 61 -2.08 -18.24 -8.91
CA ASP A 61 -2.84 -17.70 -7.78
C ASP A 61 -1.95 -16.79 -6.89
N PRO A 62 -2.39 -15.56 -6.54
CA PRO A 62 -1.66 -14.67 -5.65
C PRO A 62 -1.25 -15.30 -4.30
N SER A 63 -2.02 -16.26 -3.78
CA SER A 63 -1.67 -16.98 -2.54
C SER A 63 -0.41 -17.84 -2.69
N VAL A 64 -0.18 -18.44 -3.86
CA VAL A 64 1.05 -19.18 -4.16
C VAL A 64 2.24 -18.23 -4.21
N VAL A 65 2.06 -17.06 -4.83
CA VAL A 65 3.11 -16.03 -4.91
C VAL A 65 3.43 -15.47 -3.53
N ASP A 66 2.42 -15.15 -2.73
CA ASP A 66 2.60 -14.73 -1.34
C ASP A 66 3.40 -15.77 -0.55
N PHE A 67 2.99 -17.05 -0.63
CA PHE A 67 3.69 -18.15 0.02
C PHE A 67 5.14 -18.26 -0.43
N LEU A 68 5.42 -18.24 -1.74
CA LEU A 68 6.79 -18.28 -2.27
C LEU A 68 7.65 -17.14 -1.70
N ILE A 69 7.11 -15.92 -1.67
CA ILE A 69 7.82 -14.77 -1.10
C ILE A 69 8.08 -14.97 0.40
N THR A 70 7.13 -15.52 1.17
CA THR A 70 7.36 -15.84 2.60
C THR A 70 8.46 -16.86 2.82
N LYS A 71 8.66 -17.77 1.86
CA LYS A 71 9.69 -18.79 1.91
C LYS A 71 11.04 -18.28 1.40
N GLY A 72 11.15 -16.99 1.09
CA GLY A 72 12.40 -16.32 0.72
C GLY A 72 12.63 -16.22 -0.79
N ALA A 73 11.58 -16.29 -1.61
CA ALA A 73 11.71 -16.04 -3.05
C ALA A 73 12.15 -14.58 -3.31
N GLU A 74 13.16 -14.42 -4.16
CA GLU A 74 13.75 -13.10 -4.45
C GLU A 74 12.89 -12.33 -5.48
N VAL A 75 12.18 -11.29 -5.01
CA VAL A 75 11.21 -10.51 -5.81
C VAL A 75 11.87 -9.71 -6.95
N ASN A 76 13.06 -9.15 -6.71
CA ASN A 76 13.75 -8.27 -7.67
C ASN A 76 14.82 -8.98 -8.51
N CYS A 77 14.81 -10.32 -8.56
CA CYS A 77 15.63 -11.06 -9.50
C CYS A 77 15.33 -10.64 -10.94
N THR A 78 16.34 -10.70 -11.81
CA THR A 78 16.17 -10.45 -13.24
C THR A 78 16.48 -11.68 -14.10
N ASN A 79 15.69 -11.87 -15.15
CA ASN A 79 15.88 -12.82 -16.26
C ASN A 79 16.02 -12.09 -17.62
N ASN A 80 16.40 -10.80 -17.61
CA ASN A 80 16.17 -9.72 -18.60
C ASN A 80 14.95 -8.84 -18.30
N ASN A 81 13.95 -9.41 -17.65
CA ASN A 81 12.79 -8.77 -17.02
C ASN A 81 12.86 -8.99 -15.50
N THR A 82 12.07 -8.24 -14.73
CA THR A 82 11.74 -8.62 -13.34
C THR A 82 10.41 -9.37 -13.34
N CYS A 83 10.06 -10.03 -12.24
CA CYS A 83 8.72 -10.62 -12.10
C CYS A 83 7.59 -9.59 -12.30
N LEU A 84 7.83 -8.32 -11.99
CA LEU A 84 6.87 -7.22 -12.18
C LEU A 84 6.68 -6.86 -13.67
N HIS A 85 7.74 -6.92 -14.48
CA HIS A 85 7.61 -6.80 -15.94
C HIS A 85 6.78 -7.96 -16.49
N GLU A 86 7.07 -9.20 -16.08
CA GLU A 86 6.30 -10.38 -16.50
C GLU A 86 4.83 -10.26 -16.06
N ALA A 87 4.56 -9.81 -14.84
CA ALA A 87 3.22 -9.62 -14.32
C ALA A 87 2.38 -8.65 -15.17
N VAL A 88 3.02 -7.59 -15.67
CA VAL A 88 2.40 -6.61 -16.57
C VAL A 88 2.25 -7.19 -17.98
N THR A 89 3.32 -7.73 -18.57
CA THR A 89 3.34 -8.25 -19.93
C THR A 89 2.35 -9.39 -20.14
N TYR A 90 2.18 -10.24 -19.14
CA TYR A 90 1.21 -11.32 -19.18
C TYR A 90 -0.14 -10.92 -18.60
N GLU A 91 -0.43 -9.65 -18.33
CA GLU A 91 -1.75 -9.17 -17.85
C GLU A 91 -2.26 -9.99 -16.65
N THR A 92 -1.41 -10.17 -15.65
CA THR A 92 -1.83 -10.79 -14.38
C THR A 92 -2.86 -9.91 -13.67
N PRO A 93 -3.70 -10.50 -12.79
CA PRO A 93 -4.65 -9.70 -12.00
C PRO A 93 -3.95 -8.56 -11.25
N ILE A 94 -4.61 -7.41 -11.14
CA ILE A 94 -4.04 -6.23 -10.47
C ILE A 94 -3.66 -6.53 -9.01
N GLU A 95 -4.35 -7.48 -8.38
CA GLU A 95 -4.06 -8.00 -7.05
C GLU A 95 -2.68 -8.65 -6.99
N MET A 96 -2.25 -9.35 -8.05
CA MET A 96 -0.90 -9.92 -8.14
C MET A 96 0.16 -8.82 -8.20
N ILE A 97 -0.07 -7.79 -9.01
CA ILE A 97 0.84 -6.64 -9.15
C ILE A 97 0.94 -5.89 -7.81
N GLY A 98 -0.20 -5.64 -7.17
CA GLY A 98 -0.28 -5.04 -5.84
C GLY A 98 0.44 -5.86 -4.79
N LEU A 99 0.30 -7.18 -4.83
CA LEU A 99 1.01 -8.10 -3.93
C LEU A 99 2.54 -8.03 -4.13
N LEU A 100 3.01 -8.05 -5.37
CA LEU A 100 4.45 -7.92 -5.68
C LEU A 100 5.01 -6.58 -5.19
N LEU A 101 4.31 -5.46 -5.45
CA LEU A 101 4.68 -4.13 -4.96
C LEU A 101 4.70 -4.07 -3.43
N HIS A 102 3.69 -4.66 -2.78
CA HIS A 102 3.63 -4.78 -1.33
C HIS A 102 4.83 -5.57 -0.79
N HIS A 103 5.30 -6.57 -1.53
CA HIS A 103 6.50 -7.34 -1.23
C HIS A 103 7.80 -6.73 -1.78
N GLY A 104 7.77 -5.45 -2.14
CA GLY A 104 8.94 -4.64 -2.51
C GLY A 104 9.52 -4.94 -3.87
N ALA A 105 8.70 -5.43 -4.81
CA ALA A 105 9.04 -5.35 -6.22
C ALA A 105 9.35 -3.89 -6.59
N ASN A 106 10.48 -3.68 -7.26
CA ASN A 106 10.90 -2.35 -7.68
C ASN A 106 10.30 -2.02 -9.05
N PRO A 107 9.34 -1.09 -9.15
CA PRO A 107 8.74 -0.72 -10.44
C PRO A 107 9.63 0.16 -11.32
N THR A 108 10.75 0.67 -10.80
CA THR A 108 11.68 1.53 -11.57
C THR A 108 12.83 0.75 -12.21
N THR A 109 12.92 -0.56 -12.00
CA THR A 109 13.94 -1.37 -12.67
C THR A 109 13.66 -1.37 -14.17
N ILE A 110 14.70 -1.13 -14.98
CA ILE A 110 14.61 -1.24 -16.43
C ILE A 110 14.95 -2.66 -16.89
N ASN A 111 14.19 -3.17 -17.85
CA ASN A 111 14.47 -4.42 -18.55
C ASN A 111 15.50 -4.20 -19.68
N ASN A 112 15.82 -5.26 -20.43
CA ASN A 112 16.77 -5.16 -21.56
C ASN A 112 16.27 -4.30 -22.75
N ASP A 113 14.97 -4.03 -22.83
CA ASP A 113 14.41 -3.10 -23.82
C ASP A 113 14.51 -1.63 -23.34
N GLY A 114 15.13 -1.40 -22.18
CA GLY A 114 15.23 -0.09 -21.56
C GLY A 114 13.92 0.42 -20.96
N LYS A 115 12.95 -0.47 -20.73
CA LYS A 115 11.61 -0.12 -20.22
C LYS A 115 11.43 -0.57 -18.77
N THR A 116 10.71 0.22 -18.01
CA THR A 116 10.17 -0.10 -16.69
C THR A 116 8.85 -0.86 -16.81
N SER A 117 8.41 -1.50 -15.72
CA SER A 117 7.15 -2.26 -15.74
C SER A 117 5.92 -1.38 -16.02
N ILE A 118 5.93 -0.12 -15.57
CA ILE A 118 4.84 0.84 -15.84
C ILE A 118 4.76 1.24 -17.33
N GLU A 119 5.88 1.26 -18.05
CA GLU A 119 5.93 1.58 -19.49
C GLU A 119 5.46 0.43 -20.39
N LEU A 120 5.34 -0.79 -19.85
CA LEU A 120 4.83 -1.96 -20.56
C LEU A 120 3.30 -2.09 -20.53
N THR A 121 2.61 -1.32 -19.69
CA THR A 121 1.14 -1.35 -19.60
C THR A 121 0.50 -0.13 -20.24
N SER A 122 -0.69 -0.30 -20.81
CA SER A 122 -1.60 0.80 -21.15
C SER A 122 -2.80 0.91 -20.21
N ASP A 123 -2.97 -0.04 -19.28
CA ASP A 123 -4.09 -0.07 -18.33
C ASP A 123 -3.96 1.10 -17.33
N PRO A 124 -4.92 2.04 -17.31
CA PRO A 124 -4.92 3.16 -16.37
C PRO A 124 -4.90 2.74 -14.90
N LYS A 125 -5.54 1.61 -14.55
CA LYS A 125 -5.59 1.12 -13.15
C LYS A 125 -4.22 0.65 -12.68
N ILE A 126 -3.50 -0.09 -13.52
CA ILE A 126 -2.14 -0.55 -13.22
C ILE A 126 -1.18 0.65 -13.18
N LYS A 127 -1.32 1.61 -14.10
CA LYS A 127 -0.52 2.85 -14.07
C LYS A 127 -0.75 3.64 -12.79
N SER A 128 -2.01 3.82 -12.38
CA SER A 128 -2.34 4.52 -11.13
C SER A 128 -1.71 3.80 -9.93
N LEU A 129 -1.82 2.46 -9.86
CA LEU A 129 -1.19 1.67 -8.80
C LEU A 129 0.34 1.89 -8.71
N PHE A 130 1.06 1.87 -9.83
CA PHE A 130 2.50 2.17 -9.85
C PHE A 130 2.81 3.61 -9.47
N GLN A 131 2.07 4.57 -10.01
CA GLN A 131 2.27 5.99 -9.72
C GLN A 131 2.06 6.27 -8.24
N ARG A 132 1.03 5.69 -7.64
CA ARG A 132 0.73 5.78 -6.20
C ARG A 132 1.90 5.27 -5.36
N PHE A 133 2.40 4.08 -5.67
CA PHE A 133 3.55 3.50 -4.97
C PHE A 133 4.80 4.39 -5.09
N LEU A 134 5.06 4.94 -6.28
CA LEU A 134 6.21 5.79 -6.55
C LEU A 134 6.12 7.16 -5.89
N ARG A 135 4.93 7.77 -5.87
CA ARG A 135 4.67 9.11 -5.31
C ARG A 135 5.10 9.19 -3.85
N LEU A 136 4.61 8.26 -3.03
CA LEU A 136 4.96 8.20 -1.61
C LEU A 136 6.47 7.98 -1.41
N THR A 137 7.07 7.11 -2.22
CA THR A 137 8.52 6.86 -2.20
C THR A 137 9.32 8.12 -2.52
N PHE A 138 8.93 8.87 -3.56
CA PHE A 138 9.61 10.10 -3.96
C PHE A 138 9.43 11.23 -2.96
N ASP A 139 8.24 11.38 -2.37
CA ASP A 139 7.98 12.39 -1.35
C ASP A 139 8.88 12.18 -0.12
N MET A 140 9.08 10.92 0.29
CA MET A 140 9.96 10.57 1.41
C MET A 140 11.45 10.76 1.08
N ILE A 141 11.89 10.42 -0.14
CA ILE A 141 13.26 10.74 -0.60
C ILE A 141 13.47 12.26 -0.65
N ARG A 142 12.49 13.02 -1.14
CA ARG A 142 12.54 14.49 -1.21
C ARG A 142 12.63 15.10 0.17
N LEU A 143 11.87 14.58 1.13
CA LEU A 143 11.93 14.95 2.54
C LEU A 143 13.36 14.74 3.09
N TYR A 144 13.96 13.57 2.87
CA TYR A 144 15.33 13.28 3.28
C TYR A 144 16.34 14.26 2.67
N ASN A 145 16.28 14.47 1.36
CA ASN A 145 17.24 15.32 0.65
C ASN A 145 17.19 16.78 1.12
N ARG A 146 16.02 17.26 1.56
CA ARG A 146 15.83 18.63 2.04
C ARG A 146 16.30 18.86 3.48
N GLN A 147 16.34 17.81 4.29
CA GLN A 147 16.77 17.86 5.69
C GLN A 147 15.96 18.84 6.57
N GLU A 148 14.75 19.18 6.15
CA GLU A 148 13.81 20.01 6.90
C GLU A 148 13.12 19.19 8.01
N CYS A 149 12.72 19.81 9.14
CA CYS A 149 12.11 19.13 10.30
C CYS A 149 12.87 17.89 10.82
N THR A 150 14.19 17.88 10.65
CA THR A 150 15.06 16.83 11.17
C THR A 150 15.35 17.06 12.65
N ASP A 151 15.19 16.01 13.45
CA ASP A 151 15.35 15.98 14.90
C ASP A 151 16.51 15.08 15.35
N PHE A 152 17.22 14.48 14.38
CA PHE A 152 18.24 13.48 14.64
C PHE A 152 19.42 13.60 13.66
N THR A 153 20.61 13.12 14.07
CA THR A 153 21.82 13.15 13.25
C THR A 153 22.50 11.78 13.26
N LEU A 154 22.66 11.17 12.09
CA LEU A 154 23.36 9.91 11.91
C LEU A 154 24.62 10.13 11.07
N ASN A 155 25.79 9.95 11.68
CA ASN A 155 27.10 10.17 11.03
C ASN A 155 27.21 11.55 10.31
N GLY A 156 26.75 12.60 10.99
CA GLY A 156 26.74 13.99 10.49
C GLY A 156 25.64 14.29 9.45
N LEU A 157 24.81 13.32 9.08
CA LEU A 157 23.65 13.53 8.20
C LEU A 157 22.40 13.76 9.04
N LYS A 158 21.68 14.86 8.76
CA LYS A 158 20.41 15.18 9.42
C LYS A 158 19.29 14.30 8.91
N VAL A 159 18.52 13.71 9.82
CA VAL A 159 17.47 12.74 9.51
C VAL A 159 16.31 12.89 10.50
N HIS A 160 15.23 12.17 10.23
CA HIS A 160 14.05 12.14 11.08
C HIS A 160 14.10 10.87 11.94
N ARG A 161 14.23 11.04 13.27
CA ARG A 161 14.28 9.93 14.22
C ARG A 161 13.09 9.02 14.07
N ILE A 162 11.91 9.60 13.94
CA ILE A 162 10.65 8.86 13.87
C ILE A 162 10.60 7.90 12.68
N ILE A 163 11.21 8.26 11.54
CA ILE A 163 11.28 7.38 10.38
C ILE A 163 12.25 6.22 10.64
N LEU A 164 13.40 6.49 11.25
CA LEU A 164 14.32 5.43 11.67
C LEU A 164 13.66 4.49 12.70
N GLU A 165 12.92 5.02 13.67
CA GLU A 165 12.20 4.24 14.68
C GLU A 165 11.09 3.41 14.05
N ALA A 166 10.29 3.97 13.14
CA ALA A 166 9.27 3.21 12.41
C ALA A 166 9.90 2.09 11.55
N ARG A 167 11.04 2.39 10.89
CA ARG A 167 11.74 1.43 10.03
C ARG A 167 12.48 0.34 10.80
N LEU A 168 13.10 0.66 11.94
CA LEU A 168 14.07 -0.24 12.58
C LEU A 168 13.81 -0.50 14.07
N LYS A 169 12.71 0.03 14.61
CA LYS A 169 12.34 0.04 16.02
C LYS A 169 13.23 0.94 16.88
N ARG A 170 12.60 1.60 17.85
CA ARG A 170 13.25 2.52 18.80
C ARG A 170 14.39 1.89 19.59
N GLU A 171 14.25 0.63 19.99
CA GLU A 171 15.28 -0.12 20.73
C GLU A 171 16.59 -0.32 19.95
N ASN A 172 16.59 -0.17 18.63
CA ASN A 172 17.78 -0.38 17.81
C ASN A 172 18.53 0.92 17.45
N ILE A 173 18.03 2.09 17.84
CA ILE A 173 18.60 3.39 17.41
C ILE A 173 20.04 3.58 17.90
N GLU A 174 20.33 3.31 19.17
CA GLU A 174 21.68 3.41 19.74
C GLU A 174 22.70 2.49 19.03
N LYS A 175 22.25 1.28 18.69
CA LYS A 175 23.03 0.30 17.94
C LYS A 175 23.35 0.79 16.52
N ILE A 176 22.38 1.39 15.85
CA ILE A 176 22.53 1.98 14.50
C ILE A 176 23.51 3.16 14.55
N GLU A 177 23.36 4.05 15.55
CA GLU A 177 24.28 5.17 15.78
C GLU A 177 25.72 4.70 15.93
N THR A 178 25.94 3.74 16.82
CA THR A 178 27.25 3.16 17.10
C THR A 178 27.87 2.53 15.86
N TYR A 179 27.05 1.84 15.06
CA TYR A 179 27.52 1.22 13.82
C TYR A 179 27.97 2.28 12.79
N PHE A 180 27.18 3.34 12.60
CA PHE A 180 27.46 4.36 11.59
C PHE A 180 28.48 5.42 12.01
N SER A 181 28.83 5.55 13.30
CA SER A 181 29.85 6.50 13.78
C SER A 181 31.23 6.29 13.12
N ASN A 182 31.51 5.05 12.69
CA ASN A 182 32.79 4.65 12.09
C ASN A 182 32.67 4.32 10.59
N LYS A 183 31.53 4.62 9.94
CA LYS A 183 31.35 4.39 8.49
C LYS A 183 31.54 5.69 7.71
N SER A 184 31.74 5.59 6.40
CA SER A 184 31.78 6.78 5.55
C SER A 184 30.38 7.38 5.38
N GLN A 185 30.32 8.70 5.18
CA GLN A 185 29.06 9.37 4.86
C GLN A 185 28.42 8.81 3.59
N LYS A 186 29.21 8.39 2.59
CA LYS A 186 28.69 7.73 1.39
C LYS A 186 27.92 6.44 1.73
N LYS A 187 28.51 5.57 2.56
CA LYS A 187 27.84 4.33 3.01
C LYS A 187 26.57 4.64 3.82
N THR A 188 26.64 5.64 4.71
CA THR A 188 25.49 6.07 5.52
C THR A 188 24.36 6.62 4.65
N ASN A 189 24.69 7.42 3.63
CA ASN A 189 23.72 7.99 2.71
C ASN A 189 23.00 6.91 1.89
N GLU A 190 23.69 5.85 1.45
CA GLU A 190 23.04 4.73 0.74
C GLU A 190 22.08 3.95 1.65
N PHE A 191 22.42 3.79 2.93
CA PHE A 191 21.50 3.24 3.93
C PHE A 191 20.29 4.14 4.16
N LEU A 192 20.51 5.45 4.30
CA LEU A 192 19.42 6.40 4.52
C LEU A 192 18.49 6.50 3.31
N LYS A 193 19.00 6.47 2.08
CA LYS A 193 18.13 6.35 0.89
C LYS A 193 17.20 5.15 1.01
N TRP A 194 17.73 3.99 1.41
CA TRP A 194 16.90 2.80 1.66
C TRP A 194 15.87 3.00 2.78
N VAL A 195 16.24 3.66 3.89
CA VAL A 195 15.31 3.99 5.00
C VAL A 195 14.10 4.76 4.47
N TYR A 196 14.31 5.71 3.55
CA TYR A 196 13.29 6.62 3.03
C TYR A 196 12.56 6.13 1.77
N SER A 197 12.93 4.99 1.20
CA SER A 197 12.33 4.55 -0.07
C SER A 197 12.04 3.05 -0.16
N SER A 198 12.50 2.24 0.80
CA SER A 198 12.56 0.78 0.71
C SER A 198 13.23 0.25 -0.57
N SER A 199 14.00 1.10 -1.26
CA SER A 199 14.67 0.80 -2.52
C SER A 199 16.06 1.41 -2.53
N SER A 200 17.04 0.65 -2.99
CA SER A 200 18.41 1.15 -3.11
C SER A 200 19.05 0.53 -4.34
N ASN A 201 19.81 1.34 -5.07
CA ASN A 201 20.70 0.86 -6.13
C ASN A 201 21.80 -0.06 -5.58
N SER A 202 21.99 -0.06 -4.26
CA SER A 202 22.97 -0.87 -3.54
C SER A 202 22.29 -1.76 -2.50
N LEU A 203 21.22 -2.47 -2.85
CA LEU A 203 20.47 -3.30 -1.90
C LEU A 203 21.35 -4.36 -1.20
N GLU A 204 22.32 -4.94 -1.91
CA GLU A 204 23.28 -5.88 -1.33
C GLU A 204 24.20 -5.21 -0.29
N LEU A 205 24.57 -3.94 -0.49
CA LEU A 205 25.32 -3.18 0.50
C LEU A 205 24.47 -2.95 1.76
N VAL A 206 23.19 -2.64 1.61
CA VAL A 206 22.28 -2.47 2.76
C VAL A 206 22.12 -3.80 3.50
N LYS A 207 21.98 -4.91 2.76
CA LYS A 207 21.92 -6.26 3.35
C LYS A 207 23.18 -6.58 4.16
N GLN A 208 24.37 -6.32 3.61
CA GLN A 208 25.64 -6.45 4.33
C GLN A 208 25.66 -5.60 5.60
N MET A 209 25.13 -4.37 5.56
CA MET A 209 25.05 -3.53 6.76
C MET A 209 24.12 -4.13 7.84
N PHE A 210 23.00 -4.75 7.44
CA PHE A 210 22.14 -5.46 8.37
C PHE A 210 22.87 -6.63 9.03
N GLU A 211 23.59 -7.42 8.25
CA GLU A 211 24.42 -8.54 8.73
C GLU A 211 25.52 -8.06 9.67
N GLU A 212 26.28 -7.02 9.31
CA GLU A 212 27.33 -6.43 10.17
C GLU A 212 26.75 -5.86 11.48
N MET A 213 25.53 -5.34 11.43
CA MET A 213 24.79 -4.91 12.62
C MET A 213 24.18 -6.10 13.38
N ASN A 214 24.30 -7.36 12.97
CA ASN A 214 23.58 -8.48 13.60
C ASN A 214 22.05 -8.25 13.66
N PHE A 215 21.45 -7.71 12.60
CA PHE A 215 20.02 -7.89 12.37
C PHE A 215 19.80 -9.24 11.72
N ASP A 216 18.74 -9.95 12.09
CA ASP A 216 18.41 -11.19 11.40
C ASP A 216 18.03 -10.92 9.93
N ASN A 217 18.31 -11.89 9.07
CA ASN A 217 17.99 -11.79 7.65
C ASN A 217 16.48 -11.59 7.42
N ILE A 218 15.65 -12.15 8.30
CA ILE A 218 14.19 -12.03 8.24
C ILE A 218 13.76 -10.56 8.35
N THR A 219 14.42 -9.77 9.20
CA THR A 219 14.15 -8.34 9.40
C THR A 219 14.46 -7.58 8.12
N PHE A 220 15.61 -7.83 7.49
CA PHE A 220 15.95 -7.22 6.22
C PHE A 220 14.92 -7.56 5.14
N PHE A 221 14.57 -8.83 4.97
CA PHE A 221 13.59 -9.26 3.97
C PHE A 221 12.20 -8.65 4.23
N ASN A 222 11.73 -8.68 5.47
CA ASN A 222 10.45 -8.09 5.84
C ASN A 222 10.44 -6.58 5.57
N LYS A 223 11.50 -5.87 5.93
CA LYS A 223 11.58 -4.42 5.73
C LYS A 223 11.74 -4.01 4.26
N ASN A 224 12.10 -4.94 3.38
CA ASN A 224 12.07 -4.77 1.94
C ASN A 224 10.82 -5.38 1.29
N GLY A 225 9.89 -5.95 2.06
CA GLY A 225 8.69 -6.59 1.54
C GLY A 225 7.47 -6.28 2.41
N ARG A 226 6.91 -7.30 3.06
CA ARG A 226 5.69 -7.19 3.88
C ARG A 226 5.63 -6.06 4.90
N ASN A 227 6.77 -5.58 5.39
CA ASN A 227 6.87 -4.44 6.31
C ASN A 227 7.69 -3.30 5.67
N ASN A 228 7.44 -3.03 4.40
CA ASN A 228 8.06 -1.89 3.70
C ASN A 228 7.66 -0.55 4.35
N LEU A 229 8.25 0.53 3.83
CA LEU A 229 8.00 1.89 4.30
C LEU A 229 6.51 2.24 4.35
N ILE A 230 5.70 1.80 3.38
CA ILE A 230 4.25 2.10 3.34
C ILE A 230 3.55 1.51 4.58
N ASN A 231 3.88 0.27 4.93
CA ASN A 231 3.31 -0.37 6.12
C ASN A 231 3.82 0.27 7.41
N ASP A 232 5.08 0.70 7.45
CA ASP A 232 5.62 1.44 8.58
C ASP A 232 4.92 2.80 8.75
N LEU A 233 4.64 3.51 7.65
CA LEU A 233 3.84 4.76 7.67
C LEU A 233 2.38 4.50 8.06
N LYS A 234 1.81 3.36 7.68
CA LYS A 234 0.47 2.93 8.11
C LYS A 234 0.39 2.66 9.60
N GLN A 235 1.42 2.06 10.18
CA GLN A 235 1.52 1.88 11.64
C GLN A 235 1.71 3.23 12.32
N LEU A 236 2.57 4.09 11.76
CA LEU A 236 2.83 5.43 12.30
C LEU A 236 1.59 6.33 12.30
N TYR A 237 0.72 6.23 11.29
CA TYR A 237 -0.57 6.94 11.25
C TYR A 237 -1.46 6.57 12.45
N LYS A 238 -1.41 5.31 12.90
CA LYS A 238 -2.20 4.79 14.02
C LYS A 238 -1.57 5.06 15.38
N ASP A 239 -0.29 5.39 15.44
CA ASP A 239 0.42 5.67 16.68
C ASP A 239 0.15 7.12 17.12
N ASP A 240 -0.78 7.30 18.05
CA ASP A 240 -1.07 8.61 18.64
C ASP A 240 0.02 9.13 19.58
N SER A 241 0.88 8.24 20.09
CA SER A 241 1.89 8.59 21.09
C SER A 241 3.12 9.26 20.48
N SER A 242 3.38 9.02 19.19
CA SER A 242 4.51 9.58 18.47
C SER A 242 4.19 10.90 17.74
N LYS A 243 2.91 11.25 17.62
CA LYS A 243 2.47 12.45 16.89
C LYS A 243 2.95 13.71 17.58
N ASP A 244 3.69 14.54 16.85
CA ASP A 244 4.37 15.74 17.33
C ASP A 244 3.63 17.04 16.98
N PHE A 245 2.42 16.93 16.42
CA PHE A 245 1.66 18.08 15.97
C PHE A 245 0.15 17.85 16.02
N SER A 246 -0.60 18.93 16.09
CA SER A 246 -2.05 18.93 16.13
C SER A 246 -2.64 20.05 15.28
N ILE A 247 -3.79 19.81 14.67
CA ILE A 247 -4.54 20.78 13.87
C ILE A 247 -5.94 20.91 14.47
N ASP A 248 -6.29 22.11 14.91
CA ASP A 248 -7.63 22.48 15.35
C ASP A 248 -8.50 22.82 14.15
N VAL A 249 -9.54 22.03 13.97
CA VAL A 249 -10.53 22.19 12.91
C VAL A 249 -11.89 22.31 13.57
N ASN A 250 -12.49 23.49 13.52
CA ASN A 250 -13.73 23.79 14.23
C ASN A 250 -13.63 23.43 15.74
N ASN A 251 -14.36 22.39 16.16
CA ASN A 251 -14.41 21.91 17.56
C ASN A 251 -13.58 20.64 17.80
N GLU A 252 -12.78 20.20 16.81
CA GLU A 252 -11.97 18.99 16.90
C GLU A 252 -10.47 19.30 16.81
N THR A 253 -9.66 18.51 17.51
CA THR A 253 -8.20 18.53 17.39
C THR A 253 -7.73 17.24 16.74
N ILE A 254 -7.05 17.34 15.60
CA ILE A 254 -6.52 16.19 14.85
C ILE A 254 -5.01 16.14 15.04
N LYS A 255 -4.50 15.04 15.61
CA LYS A 255 -3.06 14.82 15.78
C LYS A 255 -2.43 14.25 14.50
N CYS A 256 -1.19 14.65 14.21
CA CYS A 256 -0.40 14.15 13.07
C CYS A 256 1.11 14.39 13.27
N HIS A 257 1.92 14.08 12.25
CA HIS A 257 3.37 14.28 12.26
C HIS A 257 3.74 15.42 11.30
N ARG A 258 4.54 16.40 11.75
CA ARG A 258 4.97 17.55 10.91
C ARG A 258 5.66 17.10 9.63
N MET A 259 6.52 16.08 9.76
CA MET A 259 7.30 15.55 8.63
C MET A 259 6.42 15.01 7.50
N ILE A 260 5.27 14.41 7.81
CA ILE A 260 4.31 13.93 6.80
C ILE A 260 3.63 15.10 6.11
N LEU A 261 3.15 16.08 6.87
CA LEU A 261 2.53 17.29 6.31
C LEU A 261 3.49 18.00 5.36
N GLN A 262 4.75 18.19 5.77
CA GLN A 262 5.78 18.87 4.99
C GLN A 262 6.20 18.12 3.72
N ALA A 263 6.26 16.79 3.80
CA ALA A 263 6.57 15.96 2.66
C ALA A 263 5.50 16.09 1.56
N ARG A 264 4.24 16.29 1.95
CA ARG A 264 3.08 16.21 1.05
C ARG A 264 2.41 17.56 0.72
N SER A 265 2.75 18.64 1.42
CA SER A 265 2.13 19.95 1.26
C SER A 265 3.15 21.08 1.33
N ASP A 266 3.13 21.95 0.31
CA ASP A 266 3.98 23.14 0.26
C ASP A 266 3.51 24.21 1.25
N LEU A 267 2.20 24.26 1.55
CA LEU A 267 1.64 25.12 2.60
C LEU A 267 2.25 24.77 3.96
N TYR A 268 2.11 23.51 4.39
CA TYR A 268 2.63 23.08 5.69
C TYR A 268 4.16 23.13 5.71
N ARG A 269 4.83 22.88 4.59
CA ARG A 269 6.27 23.13 4.49
C ARG A 269 6.60 24.58 4.78
N GLY A 270 6.00 25.53 4.07
CA GLY A 270 6.24 26.96 4.26
C GLY A 270 5.98 27.41 5.70
N MET A 271 4.95 26.84 6.30
CA MET A 271 4.60 27.03 7.70
C MET A 271 5.68 26.55 8.67
N PHE A 272 6.43 25.49 8.35
CA PHE A 272 7.49 24.96 9.23
C PHE A 272 8.90 25.48 8.92
N ILE A 273 9.14 26.19 7.80
CA ILE A 273 10.49 26.66 7.40
C ILE A 273 11.15 27.54 8.49
N ASN A 274 10.39 28.41 9.15
CA ASN A 274 10.90 29.37 10.13
C ASN A 274 10.39 29.13 11.56
N VAL A 275 9.67 28.04 11.76
CA VAL A 275 9.08 27.70 13.06
C VAL A 275 10.03 26.70 13.71
N GLY A 276 10.69 27.11 14.81
CA GLY A 276 11.36 26.16 15.71
C GLY A 276 10.33 25.23 16.38
N ASN A 277 10.54 24.81 17.64
CA ASN A 277 9.50 24.10 18.42
C ASN A 277 8.25 24.96 18.74
N PHE A 278 8.01 26.06 18.01
CA PHE A 278 6.91 26.99 18.24
C PHE A 278 5.61 26.45 17.64
N GLY A 279 5.06 25.43 18.29
CA GLY A 279 3.66 25.04 18.18
C GLY A 279 3.47 23.56 17.91
N ASP A 280 3.13 22.80 18.96
CA ASP A 280 2.60 21.44 18.84
C ASP A 280 1.15 21.44 18.29
N LYS A 281 0.63 22.63 17.93
CA LYS A 281 -0.77 22.84 17.56
C LYS A 281 -0.97 24.11 16.73
N VAL A 282 -1.82 24.03 15.71
CA VAL A 282 -2.31 25.18 14.93
C VAL A 282 -3.79 25.10 14.62
N LYS A 283 -4.40 26.24 14.25
CA LYS A 283 -5.79 26.28 13.79
C LYS A 283 -5.88 26.27 12.28
N ASP A 284 -6.77 25.45 11.75
CA ASP A 284 -7.12 25.40 10.35
C ASP A 284 -8.21 26.43 10.02
N TYR A 285 -7.99 27.20 8.95
CA TYR A 285 -8.90 28.25 8.48
C TYR A 285 -9.38 27.97 7.04
N SER A 286 -9.31 26.73 6.59
CA SER A 286 -9.74 26.33 5.24
C SER A 286 -11.26 26.26 5.07
N ASN A 287 -12.02 26.44 6.16
CA ASN A 287 -13.47 26.22 6.24
C ASN A 287 -13.88 24.80 5.85
N ARG A 288 -13.03 23.80 6.11
CA ARG A 288 -13.33 22.39 5.85
C ARG A 288 -13.79 21.67 7.11
N SER A 289 -14.54 20.59 6.90
CA SER A 289 -14.98 19.70 7.95
C SER A 289 -13.79 18.95 8.57
N PRO A 290 -13.85 18.59 9.87
CA PRO A 290 -12.87 17.73 10.50
C PRO A 290 -12.66 16.40 9.75
N GLN A 291 -13.72 15.85 9.14
CA GLN A 291 -13.69 14.63 8.34
C GLN A 291 -12.80 14.80 7.11
N THR A 292 -12.93 15.91 6.37
CA THR A 292 -12.06 16.22 5.23
C THR A 292 -10.60 16.33 5.65
N ILE A 293 -10.32 16.97 6.77
CA ILE A 293 -8.93 17.11 7.25
C ILE A 293 -8.36 15.75 7.67
N LYS A 294 -9.16 14.90 8.33
CA LYS A 294 -8.76 13.52 8.66
C LYS A 294 -8.48 12.70 7.39
N ALA A 295 -9.35 12.79 6.39
CA ALA A 295 -9.19 12.10 5.10
C ALA A 295 -7.94 12.58 4.35
N LEU A 296 -7.69 13.90 4.33
CA LEU A 296 -6.51 14.50 3.72
C LEU A 296 -5.22 14.08 4.44
N ILE A 297 -5.20 14.14 5.77
CA ILE A 297 -4.06 13.69 6.56
C ILE A 297 -3.80 12.21 6.31
N ARG A 298 -4.85 11.36 6.31
CA ARG A 298 -4.71 9.93 5.98
C ARG A 298 -4.09 9.74 4.60
N TYR A 299 -4.55 10.47 3.59
CA TYR A 299 -3.97 10.46 2.25
C TYR A 299 -2.48 10.83 2.26
N PHE A 300 -2.06 11.78 3.10
CA PHE A 300 -0.64 12.13 3.20
C PHE A 300 0.24 10.99 3.73
N TYR A 301 -0.26 10.13 4.61
CA TYR A 301 0.51 8.95 5.06
C TYR A 301 0.49 7.82 4.03
N LEU A 302 -0.66 7.57 3.42
CA LEU A 302 -0.95 6.26 2.79
C LEU A 302 -1.09 6.33 1.28
N ASP A 303 -1.21 7.54 0.72
CA ASP A 303 -1.53 7.79 -0.68
C ASP A 303 -2.85 7.11 -1.12
N GLU A 304 -3.78 6.96 -0.19
CA GLU A 304 -5.09 6.33 -0.40
C GLU A 304 -6.17 6.99 0.43
N PHE A 305 -7.38 7.06 -0.13
CA PHE A 305 -8.59 7.43 0.62
C PHE A 305 -9.35 6.18 1.06
N ASP A 306 -9.93 6.25 2.26
CA ASP A 306 -10.87 5.24 2.73
C ASP A 306 -12.27 5.57 2.23
N LYS A 307 -12.80 4.73 1.33
CA LYS A 307 -14.11 4.99 0.71
C LYS A 307 -15.24 5.10 1.74
N SER A 308 -15.10 4.46 2.89
CA SER A 308 -16.10 4.53 3.96
C SER A 308 -16.12 5.89 4.68
N GLU A 309 -15.07 6.71 4.52
CA GLU A 309 -14.93 8.03 5.13
C GLU A 309 -15.32 9.19 4.17
N LEU A 310 -15.71 8.90 2.93
CA LEU A 310 -15.94 9.89 1.86
C LEU A 310 -17.44 10.13 1.59
N SER A 311 -18.08 11.02 2.34
CA SER A 311 -19.41 11.54 1.98
C SER A 311 -19.33 12.51 0.79
N ASN A 312 -20.47 12.83 0.17
CA ASN A 312 -20.56 13.86 -0.88
C ASN A 312 -19.95 15.19 -0.43
N GLN A 313 -20.26 15.63 0.80
CA GLN A 313 -19.65 16.82 1.39
C GLN A 313 -18.11 16.72 1.47
N VAL A 314 -17.58 15.60 1.94
CA VAL A 314 -16.12 15.40 2.06
C VAL A 314 -15.46 15.39 0.68
N LEU A 315 -16.09 14.78 -0.33
CA LEU A 315 -15.60 14.77 -1.70
C LEU A 315 -15.55 16.17 -2.31
N ASP A 316 -16.64 16.93 -2.21
CA ASP A 316 -16.71 18.30 -2.71
C ASP A 316 -15.64 19.17 -2.04
N GLU A 317 -15.49 19.05 -0.73
CA GLU A 317 -14.40 19.70 -0.01
C GLU A 317 -13.03 19.23 -0.57
N LEU A 318 -12.72 17.93 -0.62
CA LEU A 318 -11.43 17.42 -1.10
C LEU A 318 -11.05 17.90 -2.51
N LEU A 319 -12.01 18.05 -3.43
CA LEU A 319 -11.76 18.55 -4.79
C LEU A 319 -11.14 19.95 -4.78
N TYR A 320 -11.53 20.80 -3.83
CA TYR A 320 -10.95 22.13 -3.63
C TYR A 320 -9.78 22.15 -2.63
N ALA A 321 -9.40 21.02 -2.03
CA ALA A 321 -8.34 20.98 -1.01
C ALA A 321 -6.95 21.16 -1.64
N LYS A 322 -6.75 20.67 -2.87
CA LYS A 322 -5.44 20.69 -3.55
C LYS A 322 -4.80 22.08 -3.56
N ASP A 323 -5.57 23.10 -3.95
CA ASP A 323 -5.06 24.46 -4.12
C ASP A 323 -4.78 25.15 -2.79
N TYR A 324 -5.69 25.00 -1.81
CA TYR A 324 -5.52 25.60 -0.49
C TYR A 324 -4.31 25.03 0.23
N TYR A 325 -4.20 23.69 0.28
CA TYR A 325 -3.11 23.01 0.97
C TYR A 325 -1.84 22.89 0.13
N GLN A 326 -1.84 23.36 -1.12
CA GLN A 326 -0.70 23.29 -2.04
C GLN A 326 -0.06 21.89 -2.04
N ILE A 327 -0.88 20.86 -2.25
CA ILE A 327 -0.45 19.47 -2.14
C ILE A 327 0.64 19.21 -3.19
N SER A 328 1.84 18.84 -2.73
CA SER A 328 3.05 18.72 -3.56
C SER A 328 2.95 17.64 -4.63
N SER A 329 2.07 16.66 -4.39
CA SER A 329 1.82 15.53 -5.24
C SER A 329 0.39 15.61 -5.76
N ASP A 330 0.13 15.32 -7.04
CA ASP A 330 -1.24 15.39 -7.56
C ASP A 330 -2.19 14.53 -6.73
N LEU A 331 -3.19 15.18 -6.11
CA LEU A 331 -4.37 14.51 -5.57
C LEU A 331 -5.02 13.73 -6.73
N PRO A 332 -5.51 12.49 -6.52
CA PRO A 332 -6.13 11.71 -7.58
C PRO A 332 -7.53 12.25 -7.92
N ILE A 333 -7.60 13.47 -8.45
CA ILE A 333 -8.84 14.18 -8.79
C ILE A 333 -9.75 13.31 -9.67
N PRO A 334 -9.27 12.63 -10.73
CA PRO A 334 -10.15 11.77 -11.53
C PRO A 334 -10.78 10.63 -10.73
N GLU A 335 -10.07 10.07 -9.76
CA GLU A 335 -10.60 8.99 -8.90
C GLU A 335 -11.65 9.54 -7.93
N LEU A 336 -11.44 10.75 -7.40
CA LEU A 336 -12.42 11.43 -6.54
C LEU A 336 -13.69 11.81 -7.31
N GLU A 337 -13.56 12.30 -8.54
CA GLU A 337 -14.70 12.58 -9.43
C GLU A 337 -15.47 11.31 -9.82
N GLU A 338 -14.77 10.20 -10.07
CA GLU A 338 -15.42 8.91 -10.34
C GLU A 338 -16.16 8.39 -9.10
N LEU A 339 -15.59 8.55 -7.91
CA LEU A 339 -16.25 8.20 -6.66
C LEU A 339 -17.49 9.05 -6.42
N ARG A 340 -17.42 10.36 -6.67
CA ARG A 340 -18.55 11.29 -6.56
C ARG A 340 -19.73 10.84 -7.43
N LYS A 341 -19.48 10.57 -8.71
CA LYS A 341 -20.50 10.09 -9.65
C LYS A 341 -21.17 8.78 -9.21
N LYS A 342 -20.41 7.87 -8.57
CA LYS A 342 -20.93 6.58 -8.09
C LYS A 342 -21.77 6.70 -6.82
N ILE A 343 -21.52 7.72 -6.00
CA ILE A 343 -22.36 7.98 -4.82
C ILE A 343 -23.67 8.62 -5.28
N GLU A 344 -23.60 9.64 -6.15
CA GLU A 344 -24.79 10.27 -6.74
C GLU A 344 -25.71 9.24 -7.42
N SER A 345 -25.18 8.33 -8.24
CA SER A 345 -25.99 7.32 -8.92
C SER A 345 -26.65 6.31 -7.98
N LYS A 346 -26.12 6.10 -6.76
CA LYS A 346 -26.71 5.18 -5.77
C LYS A 346 -27.83 5.85 -4.98
N GLU A 347 -27.72 7.15 -4.74
CA GLU A 347 -28.78 7.94 -4.11
C GLU A 347 -30.01 8.01 -5.05
N ASP A 348 -29.79 8.16 -6.36
CA ASP A 348 -30.86 8.13 -7.37
C ASP A 348 -31.61 6.78 -7.43
N ASP A 349 -30.89 5.65 -7.28
CA ASP A 349 -31.50 4.32 -7.26
C ASP A 349 -32.31 4.08 -5.97
N GLU A 350 -31.83 4.55 -4.81
CA GLU A 350 -32.52 4.43 -3.51
C GLU A 350 -33.74 5.36 -3.38
N GLU A 351 -33.74 6.54 -4.02
CA GLU A 351 -34.92 7.41 -4.09
C GLU A 351 -36.01 6.85 -5.02
N SER A 352 -35.65 6.10 -6.07
CA SER A 352 -36.61 5.49 -7.01
C SER A 352 -37.40 4.31 -6.43
N ASP A 353 -36.86 3.64 -5.40
CA ASP A 353 -37.54 2.57 -4.67
C ASP A 353 -38.38 3.08 -3.47
N GLY A 354 -38.27 4.38 -3.14
CA GLY A 354 -38.98 5.03 -2.03
C GLY A 354 -40.31 5.72 -2.41
N GLU A 355 -40.59 5.89 -3.70
CA GLU A 355 -41.81 6.53 -4.21
C GLU A 355 -42.84 5.51 -4.73
N ASN A 356 -43.35 4.63 -3.86
CA ASN A 356 -44.62 3.95 -4.11
C ASN A 356 -45.24 3.52 -2.79
N GLU A 357 -45.90 4.46 -2.10
CA GLU A 357 -47.12 4.25 -1.31
C GLU A 357 -47.50 5.56 -0.62
N VAL A 358 -48.16 6.48 -1.34
CA VAL A 358 -49.18 7.34 -0.72
C VAL A 358 -50.33 7.58 -1.70
N ASP A 359 -51.46 7.09 -1.24
CA ASP A 359 -52.85 7.16 -1.69
C ASP A 359 -53.40 8.59 -1.82
N ASP A 360 -54.15 8.87 -2.89
CA ASP A 360 -55.29 9.84 -2.96
C ASP A 360 -55.86 9.79 -4.40
N GLY A 361 -57.15 9.73 -4.72
CA GLY A 361 -58.38 9.76 -3.95
C GLY A 361 -59.55 10.05 -4.91
N GLY A 362 -60.64 9.30 -4.80
CA GLY A 362 -62.01 9.76 -5.01
C GLY A 362 -62.63 9.85 -6.42
N GLY A 363 -63.75 9.12 -6.59
CA GLY A 363 -65.02 9.76 -6.99
C GLY A 363 -65.92 9.07 -8.02
N GLY A 364 -67.04 8.49 -7.54
CA GLY A 364 -68.31 8.27 -8.26
C GLY A 364 -68.45 6.92 -8.99
N ASP A 365 -69.57 6.21 -8.99
CA ASP A 365 -70.91 6.40 -8.43
C ASP A 365 -71.66 5.05 -8.56
N GLU A 366 -72.74 4.91 -7.78
CA GLU A 366 -73.94 4.10 -8.05
C GLU A 366 -74.04 2.59 -7.74
N GLU A 367 -75.04 2.34 -6.89
CA GLU A 367 -76.06 1.27 -6.92
C GLU A 367 -75.83 -0.08 -6.22
N LYS A 368 -76.59 -0.20 -5.12
CA LYS A 368 -77.63 -1.20 -4.84
C LYS A 368 -77.31 -2.46 -4.01
N ASP A 369 -78.15 -2.53 -2.97
CA ASP A 369 -78.93 -3.67 -2.50
C ASP A 369 -78.28 -4.74 -1.60
N ASP A 370 -78.86 -4.74 -0.39
CA ASP A 370 -79.44 -5.88 0.33
C ASP A 370 -78.56 -6.87 1.11
N GLU A 371 -78.93 -6.96 2.40
CA GLU A 371 -79.16 -8.18 3.20
C GLU A 371 -77.96 -9.15 3.38
N GLU A 372 -77.72 -9.84 4.48
CA GLU A 372 -78.28 -10.02 5.80
C GLU A 372 -77.27 -10.94 6.52
N LYS A 373 -77.17 -10.84 7.85
CA LYS A 373 -76.95 -11.97 8.80
C LYS A 373 -75.60 -12.70 8.79
N LYS A 374 -74.90 -12.69 9.95
CA LYS A 374 -74.73 -13.82 10.92
C LYS A 374 -73.82 -14.93 10.37
N GLU A 375 -72.95 -15.60 11.10
CA GLU A 375 -72.76 -15.94 12.51
C GLU A 375 -71.29 -16.40 12.57
N GLN A 376 -70.51 -16.01 13.58
CA GLN A 376 -70.00 -16.93 14.60
C GLN A 376 -69.88 -18.41 14.18
N ASP A 377 -68.64 -18.90 14.11
CA ASP A 377 -68.12 -20.00 14.94
C ASP A 377 -66.84 -20.53 14.26
N SER A 378 -65.66 -20.39 14.85
CA SER A 378 -65.13 -21.08 16.04
C SER A 378 -64.14 -22.15 15.61
N LEU A 379 -62.98 -22.11 16.28
CA LEU A 379 -62.19 -23.24 16.73
C LEU A 379 -61.35 -24.04 15.72
N ASN A 380 -60.05 -24.01 16.03
CA ASN A 380 -59.16 -25.18 16.17
C ASN A 380 -58.78 -25.92 14.88
N ASP A 381 -57.63 -26.56 14.76
CA ASP A 381 -56.38 -26.68 15.53
C ASP A 381 -55.40 -27.29 14.52
N ASN A 382 -54.11 -27.00 14.73
CA ASN A 382 -52.88 -27.65 14.24
C ASN A 382 -52.02 -26.83 13.29
#